data_AF-V6TYL1-F1
#
_entry.id   AF-V6TYL1-F1
#
_cell.length_a   1.000
_cell.length_b   1.000
_cell.length_c   1.000
_cell.angle_alpha   90.00
_cell.angle_beta   90.00
_cell.angle_gamma   90.00
#
_symmetry.space_group_name_H-M   'P 1'
#
loop_
_entity.id
_entity.type
_entity.pdbx_description
1 polymer ?
#
loop_
_entity_poly.entity_id
_entity_poly.type
_entity_poly.pdbx_seq_one_letter_code
_entity_poly.pdbx_strand_id
1 'polypeptide(L)'
;MASVLGFGFNVPDCIPEEVPDDSPTSTTDLLQAISPFLSNVKRPEELPEEAVNQIAMLSGDGAFYMLLEEKVRFYLKICRRVETGYLLSRERATLIGMFARKRGPILLYRGYTNGYINALQGLPTNDVMFQPDGWNSWFRYAEQGNVECLRALMDTCAGSQATFSVKLKDDSSGYSFANVTALMIAAMLDYPDVCRLLLDREACMVCTGRTTALMIAAWCGSLGAARVLLDKEKGMTKSRNWTALMEATHSNNPELAEILAPYESGKKNASGWTAMMIGAARGHLDVVKKLVQYEKQMTNKRGDTAKMVAKQWRHCSIVDFLDEYE
;
A
#
# COMPACT_ATOMS: atom_id res chain seq x y z
N MET A 1 -23.13 -3.47 51.18
CA MET A 1 -21.77 -3.89 51.53
C MET A 1 -20.87 -3.61 50.34
N ALA A 2 -20.32 -2.40 50.27
CA ALA A 2 -19.35 -1.99 49.26
C ALA A 2 -18.03 -1.77 50.00
N SER A 3 -17.00 -2.56 49.67
CA SER A 3 -15.64 -2.29 50.13
C SER A 3 -14.82 -1.74 48.97
N VAL A 4 -14.44 -0.48 49.13
CA VAL A 4 -13.42 0.22 48.36
C VAL A 4 -12.05 -0.31 48.77
N LEU A 5 -11.30 -0.85 47.82
CA LEU A 5 -9.84 -1.00 47.84
C LEU A 5 -9.40 -0.54 46.44
N GLY A 6 -8.67 0.55 46.24
CA GLY A 6 -7.51 1.00 46.99
C GLY A 6 -6.22 0.59 46.26
N PHE A 7 -6.09 0.90 44.97
CA PHE A 7 -4.82 0.81 44.25
C PHE A 7 -4.37 2.22 43.87
N GLY A 8 -3.54 2.81 44.72
CA GLY A 8 -2.80 4.03 44.41
C GLY A 8 -1.68 3.69 43.43
N PHE A 9 -1.76 4.22 42.21
CA PHE A 9 -0.60 4.30 41.34
C PHE A 9 0.27 5.44 41.87
N ASN A 10 1.41 5.07 42.45
CA ASN A 10 2.46 6.00 42.82
C ASN A 10 3.17 6.43 41.52
N VAL A 11 2.73 7.56 40.94
CA VAL A 11 3.44 8.19 39.82
C VAL A 11 4.71 8.81 40.42
N PRO A 12 5.92 8.48 39.94
CA PRO A 12 7.11 9.18 40.40
C PRO A 12 7.02 10.66 39.99
N ASP A 13 6.99 11.54 40.98
CA ASP A 13 7.18 12.99 40.83
C ASP A 13 8.60 13.27 40.33
N CYS A 14 8.83 13.07 39.04
CA CYS A 14 10.02 13.51 38.32
C CYS A 14 9.54 14.01 36.95
N ILE A 15 8.88 15.17 36.94
CA ILE A 15 8.75 15.98 35.73
C ILE A 15 10.17 16.43 35.38
N PRO A 16 10.78 16.01 34.26
CA PRO A 16 12.00 16.65 33.80
C PRO A 16 11.66 18.12 33.51
N GLU A 17 12.48 19.05 34.00
CA GLU A 17 12.37 20.48 33.67
C GLU A 17 12.09 20.64 32.17
N GLU A 18 11.08 21.44 31.83
CA GLU A 18 10.74 21.78 30.45
C GLU A 18 12.00 22.30 29.75
N VAL A 19 12.56 21.48 28.88
CA VAL A 19 13.61 21.91 27.95
C VAL A 19 12.97 22.98 27.06
N PRO A 20 13.57 24.18 26.92
CA PRO A 20 13.03 25.22 26.05
C PRO A 20 12.78 24.66 24.64
N ASP A 21 11.52 24.74 24.19
CA ASP A 21 11.09 24.21 22.90
C ASP A 21 11.33 25.24 21.80
N ASP A 22 12.55 25.27 21.25
CA ASP A 22 12.90 26.07 20.06
C ASP A 22 12.33 25.45 18.76
N SER A 23 11.30 24.60 18.85
CA SER A 23 10.68 24.01 17.65
C SER A 23 9.84 25.03 16.89
N PRO A 24 9.79 24.95 15.54
CA PRO A 24 8.93 25.81 14.75
C PRO A 24 7.47 25.58 15.17
N THR A 25 6.84 26.62 15.70
CA THR A 25 5.45 26.58 16.19
C THR A 25 4.45 26.65 15.03
N SER A 26 4.81 27.30 13.92
CA SER A 26 3.96 27.36 12.72
C SER A 26 4.43 26.46 11.58
N THR A 27 3.46 26.03 10.76
CA THR A 27 3.69 25.27 9.52
C THR A 27 4.57 26.06 8.54
N THR A 28 4.48 27.39 8.58
CA THR A 28 5.26 28.32 7.74
C THR A 28 6.72 28.35 8.19
N ASP A 29 6.98 28.38 9.49
CA ASP A 29 8.34 28.39 10.04
C ASP A 29 9.05 27.06 9.77
N LEU A 30 8.32 25.94 9.86
CA LEU A 30 8.86 24.66 9.46
C LEU A 30 9.23 24.65 7.97
N LEU A 31 8.31 25.08 7.09
CA LEU A 31 8.58 25.14 5.65
C LEU A 31 9.82 25.97 5.36
N GLN A 32 9.99 27.10 6.04
CA GLN A 32 11.17 27.94 5.90
C GLN A 32 12.45 27.24 6.41
N ALA A 33 12.36 26.54 7.55
CA ALA A 33 13.48 25.81 8.14
C ALA A 33 13.92 24.59 7.31
N ILE A 34 12.97 23.86 6.71
CA ILE A 34 13.27 22.61 5.98
C ILE A 34 13.46 22.81 4.47
N SER A 35 12.98 23.92 3.90
CA SER A 35 13.11 24.27 2.48
C SER A 35 14.54 24.10 1.91
N PRO A 36 15.61 24.50 2.62
CA PRO A 36 16.98 24.29 2.14
C PRO A 36 17.34 22.81 1.90
N PHE A 37 16.75 21.89 2.66
CA PHE A 37 17.03 20.46 2.57
C PHE A 37 16.18 19.75 1.50
N LEU A 38 15.03 20.32 1.12
CA LEU A 38 14.05 19.65 0.26
C LEU A 38 14.41 19.64 -1.23
N SER A 39 15.24 20.58 -1.68
CA SER A 39 15.56 20.76 -3.11
C SER A 39 16.40 19.62 -3.70
N ASN A 40 17.17 18.90 -2.88
CA ASN A 40 18.14 17.89 -3.33
C ASN A 40 17.85 16.46 -2.86
N VAL A 41 16.88 16.26 -1.96
CA VAL A 41 16.59 14.95 -1.37
C VAL A 41 15.82 14.09 -2.38
N LYS A 42 16.47 13.02 -2.85
CA LYS A 42 15.87 12.07 -3.79
C LYS A 42 15.24 10.87 -3.12
N ARG A 43 15.54 10.59 -1.85
CA ARG A 43 14.95 9.50 -1.06
C ARG A 43 14.85 9.91 0.42
N PRO A 44 13.84 9.45 1.19
CA PRO A 44 13.72 9.82 2.60
C PRO A 44 14.97 9.59 3.45
N GLU A 45 15.74 8.55 3.14
CA GLU A 45 16.98 8.18 3.83
C GLU A 45 18.10 9.21 3.62
N GLU A 46 17.99 10.06 2.59
CA GLU A 46 18.95 11.13 2.29
C GLU A 46 18.65 12.42 3.06
N LEU A 47 17.58 12.45 3.87
CA LEU A 47 17.28 13.59 4.73
C LEU A 47 18.39 13.80 5.77
N PRO A 48 18.96 15.01 5.87
CA PRO A 48 19.88 15.34 6.95
C PRO A 48 19.24 15.17 8.32
N GLU A 49 20.04 14.73 9.30
CA GLU A 49 19.55 14.47 10.66
C GLU A 49 18.84 15.67 11.29
N GLU A 50 19.34 16.88 11.01
CA GLU A 50 18.73 18.13 11.46
C GLU A 50 17.31 18.33 10.91
N ALA A 51 17.10 18.02 9.62
CA ALA A 51 15.77 18.07 9.00
C ALA A 51 14.84 17.01 9.59
N VAL A 52 15.33 15.79 9.81
CA VAL A 52 14.57 14.70 10.44
C VAL A 52 14.14 15.11 11.85
N ASN A 53 15.04 15.71 12.62
CA ASN A 53 14.76 16.20 13.97
C ASN A 53 13.71 17.32 13.92
N GLN A 54 13.87 18.34 13.08
CA GLN A 54 12.88 19.43 12.96
C GLN A 54 11.48 18.91 12.56
N ILE A 55 11.38 17.99 11.60
CA ILE A 55 10.10 17.40 11.18
C ILE A 55 9.50 16.52 12.30
N ALA A 56 10.33 15.71 12.96
CA ALA A 56 9.91 14.93 14.12
C ALA A 56 9.46 15.84 15.27
N MET A 57 10.04 17.03 15.38
CA MET A 57 9.75 18.00 16.44
C MET A 57 8.50 18.83 16.18
N LEU A 58 8.07 19.01 14.93
CA LEU A 58 6.93 19.85 14.55
C LEU A 58 5.69 19.62 15.42
N SER A 59 5.29 20.68 16.10
CA SER A 59 3.99 20.89 16.72
C SER A 59 3.16 21.70 15.71
N GLY A 60 1.98 21.23 15.31
CA GLY A 60 1.10 22.12 14.53
C GLY A 60 0.68 23.31 15.41
N ASP A 61 0.44 24.47 14.81
CA ASP A 61 -0.16 25.63 15.49
C ASP A 61 -1.56 25.25 15.99
N GLY A 62 -1.67 24.84 17.26
CA GLY A 62 -2.90 24.52 17.96
C GLY A 62 -2.90 23.17 18.68
N ALA A 63 -3.86 22.97 19.59
CA ALA A 63 -4.00 21.78 20.44
C ALA A 63 -4.20 20.44 19.68
N PHE A 64 -4.22 20.46 18.34
CA PHE A 64 -4.23 19.31 17.45
C PHE A 64 -2.85 19.09 16.83
N TYR A 65 -1.93 18.58 17.64
CA TYR A 65 -0.63 18.12 17.13
C TYR A 65 -0.84 16.94 16.18
N MET A 66 -0.21 17.01 15.01
CA MET A 66 -0.37 16.04 13.94
C MET A 66 -0.02 14.60 14.34
N LEU A 67 -0.87 13.64 13.95
CA LEU A 67 -0.56 12.20 14.02
C LEU A 67 0.68 11.90 13.15
N LEU A 68 1.41 10.82 13.46
CA LEU A 68 2.61 10.39 12.71
C LEU A 68 2.35 10.32 11.20
N GLU A 69 1.16 9.84 10.83
CA GLU A 69 0.62 9.79 9.48
C GLU A 69 0.50 11.17 8.81
N GLU A 70 0.08 12.20 9.54
CA GLU A 70 -0.13 13.54 9.02
C GLU A 70 1.20 14.25 8.75
N LYS A 71 2.23 13.99 9.56
CA LYS A 71 3.60 14.47 9.32
C LYS A 71 4.19 13.90 8.03
N VAL A 72 3.99 12.60 7.80
CA VAL A 72 4.46 11.93 6.58
C VAL A 72 3.70 12.43 5.35
N ARG A 73 2.37 12.61 5.46
CA ARG A 73 1.55 13.21 4.39
C ARG A 73 2.02 14.63 4.04
N PHE A 74 2.30 15.45 5.04
CA PHE A 74 2.80 16.81 4.85
C PHE A 74 4.13 16.81 4.07
N TYR A 75 5.08 15.97 4.48
CA TYR A 75 6.38 15.83 3.81
C TYR A 75 6.25 15.36 2.35
N LEU A 76 5.47 14.30 2.10
CA LEU A 76 5.26 13.76 0.75
C LEU A 76 4.59 14.78 -0.20
N LYS A 77 3.68 15.59 0.33
CA LYS A 77 3.00 16.66 -0.43
C LYS A 77 3.96 17.78 -0.86
N ILE A 78 4.91 18.15 0.00
CA ILE A 78 5.86 19.22 -0.29
C ILE A 78 6.89 18.81 -1.34
N CYS A 79 7.38 17.57 -1.30
CA CYS A 79 8.37 17.09 -2.25
C CYS A 79 7.84 16.93 -3.70
N ARG A 80 6.57 17.25 -3.98
CA ARG A 80 5.89 17.04 -5.28
C ARG A 80 6.08 15.61 -5.82
N ARG A 81 6.18 14.63 -4.92
CA ARG A 81 6.43 13.22 -5.25
C ARG A 81 5.18 12.37 -5.35
N VAL A 82 4.01 12.96 -5.05
CA VAL A 82 2.73 12.29 -5.22
C VAL A 82 2.11 12.76 -6.53
N GLU A 83 2.77 12.48 -7.64
CA GLU A 83 2.03 12.31 -8.88
C GLU A 83 1.38 10.92 -8.80
N THR A 84 0.07 10.92 -8.60
CA THR A 84 -0.86 9.79 -8.55
C THR A 84 -1.02 9.13 -7.17
N GLY A 85 -2.27 9.16 -6.69
CA GLY A 85 -2.64 8.74 -5.35
C GLY A 85 -2.45 7.26 -5.11
N TYR A 86 -1.67 6.93 -4.08
CA TYR A 86 -1.93 5.77 -3.25
C TYR A 86 -1.39 5.98 -1.84
N LEU A 87 -2.12 5.44 -0.85
CA LEU A 87 -1.94 5.69 0.58
C LEU A 87 -0.72 4.98 1.20
N LEU A 88 -0.07 4.07 0.47
CA LEU A 88 1.05 3.27 0.96
C LEU A 88 2.19 3.33 -0.04
N SER A 89 3.39 3.63 0.46
CA SER A 89 4.62 3.62 -0.31
C SER A 89 5.77 3.20 0.60
N ARG A 90 6.86 2.73 0.00
CA ARG A 90 8.06 2.36 0.76
C ARG A 90 8.65 3.58 1.48
N GLU A 91 8.58 4.74 0.83
CA GLU A 91 9.01 6.02 1.39
C GLU A 91 8.23 6.39 2.65
N ARG A 92 6.90 6.19 2.64
CA ARG A 92 6.05 6.39 3.82
C ARG A 92 6.51 5.50 4.98
N ALA A 93 6.69 4.21 4.72
CA ALA A 93 7.13 3.24 5.72
C ALA A 93 8.50 3.62 6.32
N THR A 94 9.46 4.04 5.49
CA THR A 94 10.78 4.52 5.93
C THR A 94 10.63 5.74 6.85
N LEU A 95 9.86 6.75 6.45
CA LEU A 95 9.70 7.99 7.23
C LEU A 95 9.08 7.72 8.60
N ILE A 96 8.07 6.84 8.65
CA ILE A 96 7.44 6.40 9.91
C ILE A 96 8.48 5.80 10.85
N GLY A 97 9.32 4.89 10.34
CA GLY A 97 10.39 4.28 11.14
C GLY A 97 11.44 5.28 11.63
N MET A 98 11.85 6.22 10.77
CA MET A 98 12.79 7.28 11.13
C MET A 98 12.24 8.16 12.27
N PHE A 99 10.99 8.60 12.17
CA PHE A 99 10.37 9.44 13.19
C PHE A 99 10.10 8.69 14.49
N ALA A 100 9.69 7.43 14.42
CA ALA A 100 9.47 6.60 15.61
C ALA A 100 10.75 6.36 16.44
N ARG A 101 11.93 6.31 15.80
CA ARG A 101 13.22 6.21 16.51
C ARG A 101 13.58 7.49 17.27
N LYS A 102 13.23 8.66 16.73
CA LYS A 102 13.56 9.97 17.34
C LYS A 102 12.57 10.40 18.42
N ARG A 103 11.31 9.98 18.33
CA ARG A 103 10.19 10.48 19.16
C ARG A 103 9.35 9.33 19.77
N GLY A 104 9.95 8.17 20.06
CA GLY A 104 9.26 7.05 20.72
C GLY A 104 8.48 7.43 21.99
N PRO A 105 9.06 8.20 22.94
CA PRO A 105 8.37 8.57 24.18
C PRO A 105 7.10 9.41 23.98
N ILE A 106 7.05 10.32 22.99
CA ILE A 106 5.86 11.15 22.75
C ILE A 106 4.68 10.31 22.22
N LEU A 107 4.96 9.19 21.55
CA LEU A 107 3.92 8.28 21.08
C LEU A 107 3.20 7.60 22.24
N LEU A 108 3.87 7.33 23.37
CA LEU A 108 3.21 6.78 24.56
C LEU A 108 2.15 7.75 25.11
N TYR A 109 2.47 9.03 25.22
CA TYR A 109 1.51 10.06 25.63
C TYR A 109 0.33 10.22 24.66
N ARG A 110 0.47 9.72 23.43
CA ARG A 110 -0.59 9.71 22.40
C ARG A 110 -1.46 8.46 22.44
N GLY A 111 -1.25 7.57 23.42
CA GLY A 111 -2.03 6.35 23.57
C GLY A 111 -1.53 5.19 22.69
N TYR A 112 -0.35 5.31 22.08
CA TYR A 112 0.30 4.16 21.47
C TYR A 112 0.93 3.29 22.55
N THR A 113 0.96 1.99 22.31
CA THR A 113 1.60 1.04 23.21
C THR A 113 3.12 0.97 22.96
N ASN A 114 3.89 0.58 23.99
CA ASN A 114 5.32 0.26 23.81
C ASN A 114 5.53 -0.82 22.74
N GLY A 115 4.66 -1.84 22.71
CA GLY A 115 4.75 -2.92 21.73
C GLY A 115 4.58 -2.44 20.30
N TYR A 116 3.68 -1.49 20.05
CA TYR A 116 3.54 -0.91 18.73
C TYR A 116 4.68 0.05 18.36
N ILE A 117 5.20 0.82 19.32
CA ILE A 117 6.38 1.66 19.10
C ILE A 117 7.59 0.81 18.68
N ASN A 118 7.78 -0.36 19.30
CA ASN A 118 8.78 -1.34 18.85
C ASN A 118 8.53 -1.75 17.39
N ALA A 119 7.28 -2.06 17.03
CA ALA A 119 6.93 -2.41 15.65
C ALA A 119 7.20 -1.27 14.66
N LEU A 120 6.92 -0.02 15.02
CA LEU A 120 7.27 1.14 14.20
C LEU A 120 8.78 1.26 13.97
N GLN A 121 9.58 0.88 14.95
CA GLN A 121 11.05 0.88 14.86
C GLN A 121 11.63 -0.35 14.15
N GLY A 122 10.78 -1.32 13.78
CA GLY A 122 11.18 -2.58 13.17
C GLY A 122 11.69 -3.63 14.17
N LEU A 123 11.43 -3.43 15.46
CA LEU A 123 11.79 -4.34 16.55
C LEU A 123 10.64 -5.31 16.83
N PRO A 124 10.91 -6.55 17.29
CA PRO A 124 9.88 -7.54 17.56
C PRO A 124 8.95 -7.11 18.70
N THR A 125 7.70 -7.58 18.64
CA THR A 125 6.66 -7.35 19.64
C THR A 125 5.67 -8.50 19.66
N ASN A 126 4.87 -8.59 20.73
CA ASN A 126 3.72 -9.50 20.83
C ASN A 126 2.38 -8.73 20.79
N ASP A 127 2.45 -7.42 20.59
CA ASP A 127 1.29 -6.54 20.65
C ASP A 127 0.63 -6.39 19.28
N VAL A 128 -0.57 -6.94 19.11
CA VAL A 128 -1.40 -6.84 17.89
C VAL A 128 -2.58 -5.87 18.03
N MET A 129 -2.58 -5.02 19.06
CA MET A 129 -3.66 -4.08 19.31
C MET A 129 -3.72 -3.02 18.21
N PHE A 130 -4.95 -2.66 17.81
CA PHE A 130 -5.17 -1.49 16.98
C PHE A 130 -4.85 -0.22 17.76
N GLN A 131 -4.11 0.67 17.12
CA GLN A 131 -3.61 1.91 17.69
C GLN A 131 -4.46 3.09 17.20
N PRO A 132 -4.23 4.32 17.72
CA PRO A 132 -5.00 5.50 17.32
C PRO A 132 -5.00 5.81 15.81
N ASP A 133 -3.97 5.36 15.08
CA ASP A 133 -3.88 5.50 13.61
C ASP A 133 -4.68 4.43 12.84
N GLY A 134 -5.31 3.48 13.54
CA GLY A 134 -6.08 2.37 12.96
C GLY A 134 -5.23 1.20 12.48
N TRP A 135 -3.93 1.16 12.80
CA TRP A 135 -3.03 0.07 12.46
C TRP A 135 -2.66 -0.75 13.69
N ASN A 136 -2.17 -1.96 13.45
CA ASN A 136 -1.52 -2.78 14.46
C ASN A 136 -0.13 -3.21 13.96
N SER A 137 0.65 -3.85 14.82
CA SER A 137 2.02 -4.28 14.47
C SER A 137 2.06 -5.22 13.26
N TRP A 138 1.04 -6.07 13.06
CA TRP A 138 0.91 -6.97 11.92
C TRP A 138 0.95 -6.23 10.58
N PHE A 139 0.09 -5.21 10.42
CA PHE A 139 0.09 -4.41 9.21
C PHE A 139 1.36 -3.57 9.07
N ARG A 140 1.95 -3.11 10.18
CA ARG A 140 3.19 -2.33 10.14
C ARG A 140 4.37 -3.15 9.65
N TYR A 141 4.53 -4.38 10.11
CA TYR A 141 5.60 -5.23 9.61
C TYR A 141 5.40 -5.62 8.14
N ALA A 142 4.15 -5.82 7.69
CA ALA A 142 3.86 -6.05 6.28
C ALA A 142 4.19 -4.84 5.41
N GLU A 143 3.85 -3.63 5.87
CA GLU A 143 4.21 -2.38 5.21
C GLU A 143 5.74 -2.16 5.16
N GLN A 144 6.48 -2.56 6.19
CA GLN A 144 7.94 -2.44 6.22
C GLN A 144 8.66 -3.53 5.41
N GLY A 145 7.96 -4.58 4.97
CA GLY A 145 8.60 -5.76 4.42
C GLY A 145 9.38 -6.60 5.46
N ASN A 146 9.06 -6.46 6.76
CA ASN A 146 9.80 -7.08 7.87
C ASN A 146 9.35 -8.53 8.11
N VAL A 147 9.91 -9.44 7.31
CA VAL A 147 9.59 -10.88 7.33
C VAL A 147 9.85 -11.51 8.69
N GLU A 148 10.97 -11.17 9.33
CA GLU A 148 11.37 -11.78 10.61
C GLU A 148 10.42 -11.40 11.74
N CYS A 149 10.04 -10.12 11.84
CA CYS A 149 9.09 -9.70 12.86
C CYS A 149 7.68 -10.21 12.58
N LEU A 150 7.25 -10.29 11.31
CA LEU A 150 5.99 -10.96 10.96
C LEU A 150 6.00 -12.43 11.38
N ARG A 151 7.09 -13.14 11.13
CA ARG A 151 7.24 -14.55 11.50
C ARG A 151 7.21 -14.73 13.02
N ALA A 152 7.98 -13.93 13.75
CA ALA A 152 7.99 -13.98 15.21
C ALA A 152 6.60 -13.65 15.80
N LEU A 153 5.94 -12.63 15.27
CA LEU A 153 4.59 -12.26 15.70
C LEU A 153 3.57 -13.37 15.36
N MET A 154 3.71 -14.01 14.21
CA MET A 154 2.90 -15.15 13.80
C MET A 154 3.10 -16.38 14.69
N ASP A 155 4.34 -16.65 15.12
CA ASP A 155 4.67 -17.76 16.03
C ASP A 155 4.13 -17.50 17.44
N THR A 156 4.22 -16.27 17.93
CA THR A 156 3.63 -15.88 19.22
C THR A 156 2.11 -15.90 19.18
N CYS A 157 1.53 -15.59 18.01
CA CYS A 157 0.09 -15.66 17.76
C CYS A 157 -0.34 -17.03 17.20
N ALA A 158 0.52 -18.06 17.19
CA ALA A 158 0.30 -19.30 16.43
C ALA A 158 -0.99 -20.07 16.80
N GLY A 159 -1.60 -19.76 17.94
CA GLY A 159 -2.89 -20.31 18.35
C GLY A 159 -4.13 -19.56 17.85
N SER A 160 -4.00 -18.35 17.29
CA SER A 160 -5.19 -17.50 17.06
C SER A 160 -5.97 -17.85 15.78
N GLN A 161 -5.34 -18.48 14.78
CA GLN A 161 -5.85 -18.59 13.39
C GLN A 161 -6.46 -17.27 12.86
N ALA A 162 -6.20 -16.14 13.52
CA ALA A 162 -6.97 -14.93 13.34
C ALA A 162 -6.40 -14.19 12.16
N THR A 163 -7.22 -13.98 11.13
CA THR A 163 -6.86 -13.07 10.06
C THR A 163 -7.33 -11.67 10.40
N PHE A 164 -6.39 -10.72 10.37
CA PHE A 164 -6.68 -9.31 10.62
C PHE A 164 -7.07 -8.61 9.31
N SER A 165 -7.90 -7.58 9.42
CA SER A 165 -8.13 -6.66 8.31
C SER A 165 -8.16 -5.20 8.76
N VAL A 166 -7.77 -4.29 7.87
CA VAL A 166 -7.76 -2.85 8.08
C VAL A 166 -8.58 -2.14 7.00
N LYS A 167 -9.03 -0.91 7.31
CA LYS A 167 -9.63 -0.01 6.34
C LYS A 167 -8.60 1.01 5.88
N LEU A 168 -8.28 1.00 4.59
CA LEU A 168 -7.48 2.04 3.94
C LEU A 168 -8.41 3.07 3.31
N LYS A 169 -8.07 4.35 3.41
CA LYS A 169 -8.84 5.45 2.85
C LYS A 169 -7.90 6.39 2.10
N ASP A 170 -8.15 6.58 0.82
CA ASP A 170 -7.50 7.64 0.05
C ASP A 170 -8.37 8.89 0.12
N ASP A 171 -7.92 9.87 0.89
CA ASP A 171 -8.62 11.15 1.07
C ASP A 171 -8.60 12.01 -0.21
N SER A 172 -7.72 11.71 -1.18
CA SER A 172 -7.58 12.47 -2.43
C SER A 172 -8.63 12.06 -3.47
N SER A 173 -8.94 10.78 -3.53
CA SER A 173 -9.92 10.22 -4.47
C SER A 173 -11.28 9.93 -3.81
N GLY A 174 -11.35 9.94 -2.48
CA GLY A 174 -12.54 9.55 -1.72
C GLY A 174 -12.78 8.04 -1.68
N TYR A 175 -11.90 7.22 -2.28
CA TYR A 175 -12.01 5.77 -2.23
C TYR A 175 -11.62 5.21 -0.86
N SER A 176 -12.30 4.16 -0.44
CA SER A 176 -11.95 3.40 0.75
C SER A 176 -11.99 1.91 0.49
N PHE A 177 -10.88 1.24 0.80
CA PHE A 177 -10.76 -0.21 0.80
C PHE A 177 -10.97 -0.70 2.22
N ALA A 178 -12.08 -1.39 2.46
CA ALA A 178 -12.31 -2.13 3.69
C ALA A 178 -11.84 -3.57 3.50
N ASN A 179 -11.58 -4.25 4.62
CA ASN A 179 -11.12 -5.63 4.66
C ASN A 179 -9.76 -5.86 3.94
N VAL A 180 -8.85 -4.89 4.03
CA VAL A 180 -7.49 -5.03 3.48
C VAL A 180 -6.66 -5.88 4.43
N THR A 181 -5.95 -6.88 3.91
CA THR A 181 -5.09 -7.77 4.70
C THR A 181 -3.61 -7.37 4.57
N ALA A 182 -2.73 -7.98 5.39
CA ALA A 182 -1.29 -7.73 5.31
C ALA A 182 -0.68 -8.23 3.99
N LEU A 183 -1.17 -9.35 3.45
CA LEU A 183 -0.81 -9.87 2.13
C LEU A 183 -1.13 -8.88 1.02
N MET A 184 -2.27 -8.18 1.09
CA MET A 184 -2.64 -7.15 0.12
C MET A 184 -1.71 -5.92 0.20
N ILE A 185 -1.30 -5.52 1.41
CA ILE A 185 -0.30 -4.46 1.60
C ILE A 185 1.06 -4.88 1.02
N ALA A 186 1.50 -6.11 1.32
CA ALA A 186 2.75 -6.65 0.79
C ALA A 186 2.74 -6.78 -0.75
N ALA A 187 1.60 -7.15 -1.33
CA ALA A 187 1.42 -7.26 -2.77
C ALA A 187 1.52 -5.90 -3.47
N MET A 188 0.90 -4.88 -2.89
CA MET A 188 0.97 -3.51 -3.37
C MET A 188 2.38 -2.91 -3.33
N LEU A 189 3.16 -3.22 -2.30
CA LEU A 189 4.53 -2.74 -2.12
C LEU A 189 5.61 -3.64 -2.74
N ASP A 190 5.18 -4.70 -3.44
CA ASP A 190 6.04 -5.71 -4.08
C ASP A 190 7.03 -6.40 -3.13
N TYR A 191 6.52 -6.95 -2.02
CA TYR A 191 7.29 -7.74 -1.05
C TYR A 191 7.01 -9.25 -1.21
N PRO A 192 7.68 -9.95 -2.15
CA PRO A 192 7.43 -11.36 -2.43
C PRO A 192 7.70 -12.27 -1.23
N ASP A 193 8.67 -11.95 -0.38
CA ASP A 193 9.03 -12.77 0.79
C ASP A 193 7.93 -12.71 1.87
N VAL A 194 7.39 -11.52 2.12
CA VAL A 194 6.20 -11.35 2.98
C VAL A 194 5.00 -12.04 2.36
N CYS A 195 4.80 -11.93 1.04
CA CYS A 195 3.72 -12.64 0.36
C CYS A 195 3.82 -14.15 0.57
N ARG A 196 5.02 -14.74 0.44
CA ARG A 196 5.24 -16.18 0.69
C ARG A 196 4.93 -16.56 2.13
N LEU A 197 5.33 -15.74 3.10
CA LEU A 197 5.07 -15.99 4.52
C LEU A 197 3.57 -16.00 4.85
N LEU A 198 2.80 -15.09 4.24
CA LEU A 198 1.37 -14.90 4.53
C LEU A 198 0.44 -15.76 3.66
N LEU A 199 0.97 -16.41 2.62
CA LEU A 199 0.19 -17.05 1.56
C LEU A 199 -0.81 -18.08 2.09
N ASP A 200 -0.40 -18.97 3.00
CA ASP A 200 -1.27 -20.04 3.49
C ASP A 200 -2.36 -19.56 4.46
N ARG A 201 -2.28 -18.32 4.96
CA ARG A 201 -3.28 -17.73 5.87
C ARG A 201 -4.22 -16.73 5.20
N GLU A 202 -3.70 -15.92 4.28
CA GLU A 202 -4.43 -14.77 3.73
C GLU A 202 -4.76 -14.86 2.24
N ALA A 203 -4.25 -15.87 1.52
CA ALA A 203 -4.57 -16.01 0.09
C ALA A 203 -6.08 -16.17 -0.14
N CYS A 204 -6.54 -15.69 -1.30
CA CYS A 204 -7.93 -15.75 -1.73
C CYS A 204 -8.90 -14.88 -0.91
N MET A 205 -8.40 -14.18 0.11
CA MET A 205 -9.18 -13.15 0.79
C MET A 205 -9.38 -11.94 -0.13
N VAL A 206 -10.44 -11.19 0.13
CA VAL A 206 -10.83 -10.07 -0.73
C VAL A 206 -11.17 -8.82 0.08
N CYS A 207 -10.71 -7.68 -0.41
CA CYS A 207 -11.14 -6.37 0.08
C CYS A 207 -12.37 -5.88 -0.69
N THR A 208 -12.79 -4.63 -0.44
CA THR A 208 -13.91 -3.98 -1.13
C THR A 208 -13.88 -4.24 -2.65
N GLY A 209 -15.02 -4.63 -3.20
CA GLY A 209 -15.16 -4.91 -4.64
C GLY A 209 -14.77 -6.33 -5.04
N ARG A 210 -14.46 -7.21 -4.09
CA ARG A 210 -13.95 -8.58 -4.29
C ARG A 210 -12.54 -8.63 -4.87
N THR A 211 -11.71 -7.66 -4.53
CA THR A 211 -10.34 -7.53 -5.06
C THR A 211 -9.38 -8.37 -4.23
N THR A 212 -8.60 -9.23 -4.87
CA THR A 212 -7.58 -10.09 -4.22
C THR A 212 -6.20 -9.42 -4.20
N ALA A 213 -5.23 -10.02 -3.51
CA ALA A 213 -3.85 -9.52 -3.49
C ALA A 213 -3.19 -9.54 -4.89
N LEU A 214 -3.45 -10.57 -5.71
CA LEU A 214 -2.94 -10.68 -7.08
C LEU A 214 -3.50 -9.57 -7.99
N MET A 215 -4.77 -9.18 -7.81
CA MET A 215 -5.36 -8.07 -8.57
C MET A 215 -4.76 -6.72 -8.16
N ILE A 216 -4.42 -6.55 -6.88
CA ILE A 216 -3.71 -5.36 -6.40
C ILE A 216 -2.29 -5.33 -6.99
N ALA A 217 -1.55 -6.44 -6.92
CA ALA A 217 -0.23 -6.55 -7.56
C ALA A 217 -0.29 -6.26 -9.07
N ALA A 218 -1.31 -6.78 -9.76
CA ALA A 218 -1.56 -6.52 -11.18
C ALA A 218 -1.75 -5.03 -11.49
N TRP A 219 -2.53 -4.34 -10.67
CA TRP A 219 -2.81 -2.93 -10.82
C TRP A 219 -1.57 -2.05 -10.53
N CYS A 220 -0.78 -2.41 -9.51
CA CYS A 220 0.44 -1.70 -9.09
C CYS A 220 1.69 -2.03 -9.91
N GLY A 221 1.68 -3.10 -10.71
CA GLY A 221 2.87 -3.55 -11.45
C GLY A 221 3.86 -4.38 -10.60
N SER A 222 3.42 -4.95 -9.48
CA SER A 222 4.24 -5.69 -8.52
C SER A 222 4.60 -7.10 -9.01
N LEU A 223 5.66 -7.19 -9.84
CA LEU A 223 6.07 -8.44 -10.51
C LEU A 223 6.46 -9.55 -9.53
N GLY A 224 7.21 -9.23 -8.47
CA GLY A 224 7.69 -10.22 -7.51
C GLY A 224 6.52 -10.84 -6.73
N ALA A 225 5.65 -10.00 -6.18
CA ALA A 225 4.46 -10.44 -5.46
C ALA A 225 3.52 -11.25 -6.34
N ALA A 226 3.25 -10.81 -7.57
CA ALA A 226 2.36 -11.52 -8.48
C ALA A 226 2.82 -12.94 -8.78
N ARG A 227 4.13 -13.17 -8.97
CA ARG A 227 4.68 -14.52 -9.19
C ARG A 227 4.41 -15.47 -8.04
N VAL A 228 4.44 -14.98 -6.80
CA VAL A 228 4.14 -15.76 -5.61
C VAL A 228 2.63 -16.06 -5.50
N LEU A 229 1.80 -15.07 -5.81
CA LEU A 229 0.35 -15.14 -5.62
C LEU A 229 -0.36 -16.00 -6.67
N LEU A 230 0.24 -16.18 -7.85
CA LEU A 230 -0.30 -16.96 -8.96
C LEU A 230 -0.79 -18.35 -8.54
N ASP A 231 -0.05 -19.05 -7.67
CA ASP A 231 -0.38 -20.44 -7.32
C ASP A 231 -1.71 -20.59 -6.59
N LYS A 232 -2.14 -19.55 -5.87
CA LYS A 232 -3.37 -19.59 -5.07
C LYS A 232 -4.50 -18.76 -5.68
N GLU A 233 -4.19 -17.63 -6.31
CA GLU A 233 -5.22 -16.66 -6.70
C GLU A 233 -5.47 -16.56 -8.21
N LYS A 234 -4.67 -17.25 -9.05
CA LYS A 234 -4.85 -17.17 -10.50
C LYS A 234 -6.27 -17.52 -10.89
N GLY A 235 -6.85 -16.67 -11.71
CA GLY A 235 -8.15 -16.89 -12.29
C GLY A 235 -9.36 -16.54 -11.41
N MET A 236 -9.14 -16.07 -10.19
CA MET A 236 -10.17 -15.39 -9.42
C MET A 236 -10.63 -14.10 -10.13
N THR A 237 -11.84 -13.63 -9.79
CA THR A 237 -12.40 -12.41 -10.37
C THR A 237 -12.99 -11.49 -9.31
N LYS A 238 -12.82 -10.19 -9.51
CA LYS A 238 -13.55 -9.17 -8.77
C LYS A 238 -14.90 -8.87 -9.45
N SER A 239 -15.57 -7.82 -8.98
CA SER A 239 -16.83 -7.33 -9.54
C SER A 239 -16.80 -7.24 -11.08
N ARG A 240 -17.93 -7.61 -11.72
CA ARG A 240 -18.08 -7.68 -13.20
C ARG A 240 -17.11 -8.64 -13.89
N ASN A 241 -16.70 -9.72 -13.22
CA ASN A 241 -15.80 -10.75 -13.75
C ASN A 241 -14.44 -10.21 -14.20
N TRP A 242 -13.95 -9.18 -13.53
CA TRP A 242 -12.66 -8.57 -13.86
C TRP A 242 -11.52 -9.38 -13.23
N THR A 243 -10.52 -9.78 -14.02
CA THR A 243 -9.40 -10.63 -13.59
C THR A 243 -8.16 -9.79 -13.27
N ALA A 244 -7.10 -10.42 -12.74
CA ALA A 244 -5.81 -9.76 -12.55
C ALA A 244 -5.16 -9.35 -13.89
N LEU A 245 -5.24 -10.19 -14.92
CA LEU A 245 -4.76 -9.86 -16.27
C LEU A 245 -5.44 -8.60 -16.84
N MET A 246 -6.74 -8.43 -16.58
CA MET A 246 -7.47 -7.23 -16.98
C MET A 246 -7.02 -5.99 -16.21
N GLU A 247 -6.64 -6.11 -14.93
CA GLU A 247 -6.02 -5.02 -14.16
C GLU A 247 -4.65 -4.64 -14.71
N ALA A 248 -3.76 -5.62 -14.92
CA ALA A 248 -2.43 -5.38 -15.49
C ALA A 248 -2.55 -4.69 -16.85
N THR A 249 -3.51 -5.12 -17.67
CA THR A 249 -3.77 -4.48 -18.96
C THR A 249 -4.33 -3.08 -18.79
N HIS A 250 -5.27 -2.85 -17.87
CA HIS A 250 -5.83 -1.52 -17.63
C HIS A 250 -4.77 -0.50 -17.19
N SER A 251 -3.84 -0.93 -16.34
CA SER A 251 -2.72 -0.15 -15.83
C SER A 251 -1.51 -0.04 -16.77
N ASN A 252 -1.57 -0.65 -17.97
CA ASN A 252 -0.47 -0.67 -18.94
C ASN A 252 0.82 -1.35 -18.40
N ASN A 253 0.68 -2.53 -17.80
CA ASN A 253 1.81 -3.33 -17.27
C ASN A 253 2.08 -4.54 -18.19
N PRO A 254 2.82 -4.39 -19.30
CA PRO A 254 3.00 -5.45 -20.30
C PRO A 254 3.74 -6.69 -19.77
N GLU A 255 4.75 -6.52 -18.92
CA GLU A 255 5.49 -7.64 -18.31
C GLU A 255 4.57 -8.48 -17.41
N LEU A 256 3.69 -7.82 -16.68
CA LEU A 256 2.77 -8.49 -15.78
C LEU A 256 1.61 -9.13 -16.54
N ALA A 257 1.16 -8.51 -17.64
CA ALA A 257 0.24 -9.12 -18.58
C ALA A 257 0.83 -10.41 -19.19
N GLU A 258 2.11 -10.41 -19.58
CA GLU A 258 2.81 -11.60 -20.07
C GLU A 258 2.88 -12.72 -19.03
N ILE A 259 3.14 -12.39 -17.77
CA ILE A 259 3.16 -13.37 -16.66
C ILE A 259 1.78 -13.98 -16.41
N LEU A 260 0.71 -13.19 -16.52
CA LEU A 260 -0.67 -13.59 -16.23
C LEU A 260 -1.36 -14.28 -17.41
N ALA A 261 -0.94 -13.99 -18.64
CA ALA A 261 -1.60 -14.47 -19.86
C ALA A 261 -1.79 -15.99 -19.91
N PRO A 262 -0.79 -16.84 -19.61
CA PRO A 262 -0.96 -18.30 -19.64
C PRO A 262 -2.07 -18.84 -18.74
N TYR A 263 -2.50 -18.08 -17.73
CA TYR A 263 -3.44 -18.53 -16.71
C TYR A 263 -4.83 -17.91 -16.84
N GLU A 264 -4.91 -16.70 -17.41
CA GLU A 264 -6.15 -15.91 -17.41
C GLU A 264 -6.62 -15.47 -18.79
N SER A 265 -5.82 -15.69 -19.85
CA SER A 265 -6.23 -15.33 -21.20
C SER A 265 -7.54 -16.00 -21.61
N GLY A 266 -8.34 -15.27 -22.38
CA GLY A 266 -9.62 -15.75 -22.89
C GLY A 266 -10.78 -15.64 -21.90
N LYS A 267 -10.52 -15.25 -20.66
CA LYS A 267 -11.57 -14.83 -19.74
C LYS A 267 -12.19 -13.53 -20.22
N LYS A 268 -13.51 -13.43 -20.05
CA LYS A 268 -14.30 -12.27 -20.46
C LYS A 268 -14.96 -11.63 -19.25
N ASN A 269 -14.91 -10.30 -19.19
CA ASN A 269 -15.64 -9.56 -18.16
C ASN A 269 -17.15 -9.58 -18.45
N ALA A 270 -17.96 -8.95 -17.60
CA ALA A 270 -19.42 -8.93 -17.73
C ALA A 270 -19.93 -8.36 -19.08
N SER A 271 -19.13 -7.52 -19.74
CA SER A 271 -19.42 -6.96 -21.08
C SER A 271 -18.91 -7.83 -22.23
N GLY A 272 -18.29 -8.98 -21.93
CA GLY A 272 -17.68 -9.87 -22.91
C GLY A 272 -16.27 -9.48 -23.33
N TRP A 273 -15.66 -8.45 -22.73
CA TRP A 273 -14.34 -7.98 -23.14
C TRP A 273 -13.24 -8.86 -22.55
N THR A 274 -12.24 -9.17 -23.38
CA THR A 274 -10.99 -9.81 -22.95
C THR A 274 -9.97 -8.76 -22.50
N ALA A 275 -8.83 -9.20 -21.99
CA ALA A 275 -7.76 -8.29 -21.59
C ALA A 275 -7.18 -7.51 -22.78
N MET A 276 -6.91 -8.18 -23.90
CA MET A 276 -6.41 -7.54 -25.12
C MET A 276 -7.36 -6.47 -25.67
N MET A 277 -8.68 -6.67 -25.60
CA MET A 277 -9.66 -5.64 -25.98
C MET A 277 -9.59 -4.40 -25.08
N ILE A 278 -9.34 -4.59 -23.78
CA ILE A 278 -9.13 -3.48 -22.84
C ILE A 278 -7.85 -2.72 -23.22
N GLY A 279 -6.77 -3.42 -23.55
CA GLY A 279 -5.51 -2.81 -24.00
C GLY A 279 -5.68 -2.04 -25.31
N ALA A 280 -6.40 -2.64 -26.26
CA ALA A 280 -6.74 -2.02 -27.54
C ALA A 280 -7.56 -0.74 -27.39
N ALA A 281 -8.57 -0.71 -26.51
CA ALA A 281 -9.36 0.50 -26.26
C ALA A 281 -8.56 1.62 -25.59
N ARG A 282 -7.54 1.26 -24.79
CA ARG A 282 -6.73 2.21 -24.03
C ARG A 282 -5.46 2.67 -24.74
N GLY A 283 -5.13 2.08 -25.90
CA GLY A 283 -3.95 2.45 -26.68
C GLY A 283 -2.66 1.77 -26.20
N HIS A 284 -2.78 0.68 -25.43
CA HIS A 284 -1.65 0.00 -24.79
C HIS A 284 -1.01 -1.03 -25.72
N LEU A 285 -0.30 -0.54 -26.75
CA LEU A 285 0.25 -1.36 -27.82
C LEU A 285 1.14 -2.51 -27.30
N ASP A 286 2.02 -2.26 -26.34
CA ASP A 286 2.94 -3.29 -25.86
C ASP A 286 2.23 -4.40 -25.09
N VAL A 287 1.15 -4.08 -24.37
CA VAL A 287 0.26 -5.10 -23.78
C VAL A 287 -0.41 -5.92 -24.88
N VAL A 288 -0.92 -5.29 -25.95
CA VAL A 288 -1.53 -6.01 -27.07
C VAL A 288 -0.53 -6.96 -27.73
N LYS A 289 0.71 -6.53 -27.95
CA LYS A 289 1.78 -7.41 -28.49
C LYS A 289 2.02 -8.65 -27.61
N LYS A 290 1.95 -8.52 -26.29
CA LYS A 290 2.12 -9.65 -25.36
C LYS A 290 0.93 -10.61 -25.37
N LEU A 291 -0.28 -10.10 -25.61
CA LEU A 291 -1.53 -10.88 -25.53
C LEU A 291 -2.02 -11.45 -26.87
N VAL A 292 -1.54 -10.95 -28.00
CA VAL A 292 -2.06 -11.34 -29.33
C VAL A 292 -2.01 -12.85 -29.58
N GLN A 293 -0.96 -13.54 -29.14
CA GLN A 293 -0.84 -14.99 -29.30
C GLN A 293 -1.89 -15.78 -28.50
N TYR A 294 -2.46 -15.19 -27.45
CA TYR A 294 -3.42 -15.83 -26.55
C TYR A 294 -4.88 -15.47 -26.89
N GLU A 295 -5.14 -14.23 -27.33
CA GLU A 295 -6.51 -13.70 -27.44
C GLU A 295 -6.89 -13.23 -28.85
N LYS A 296 -6.05 -13.46 -29.88
CA LYS A 296 -6.39 -13.12 -31.28
C LYS A 296 -7.76 -13.68 -31.68
N GLN A 297 -8.49 -12.91 -32.48
CA GLN A 297 -9.79 -13.28 -33.05
C GLN A 297 -10.92 -13.49 -32.04
N MET A 298 -10.67 -13.29 -30.74
CA MET A 298 -11.75 -13.29 -29.75
C MET A 298 -12.64 -12.07 -29.93
N THR A 299 -13.93 -12.23 -29.66
CA THR A 299 -14.93 -11.16 -29.82
C THR A 299 -15.66 -10.86 -28.52
N ASN A 300 -16.05 -9.60 -28.33
CA ASN A 300 -16.92 -9.20 -27.23
C ASN A 300 -18.39 -9.54 -27.51
N LYS A 301 -19.31 -9.16 -26.62
CA LYS A 301 -20.76 -9.41 -26.80
C LYS A 301 -21.39 -8.72 -28.02
N ARG A 302 -20.74 -7.68 -28.57
CA ARG A 302 -21.17 -6.99 -29.79
C ARG A 302 -20.58 -7.61 -31.05
N GLY A 303 -19.69 -8.60 -30.92
CA GLY A 303 -18.94 -9.18 -32.04
C GLY A 303 -17.65 -8.43 -32.38
N ASP A 304 -17.26 -7.39 -31.63
CA ASP A 304 -16.04 -6.64 -31.93
C ASP A 304 -14.80 -7.44 -31.51
N THR A 305 -13.80 -7.54 -32.39
CA THR A 305 -12.45 -8.00 -32.07
C THR A 305 -11.60 -6.88 -31.45
N ALA A 306 -10.40 -7.18 -30.96
CA ALA A 306 -9.51 -6.15 -30.42
C ALA A 306 -9.14 -5.10 -31.47
N LYS A 307 -8.93 -5.48 -32.74
CA LYS A 307 -8.68 -4.55 -33.86
C LYS A 307 -9.87 -3.62 -34.11
N MET A 308 -11.09 -4.15 -34.11
CA MET A 308 -12.31 -3.33 -34.27
C MET A 308 -12.44 -2.31 -33.13
N VAL A 309 -12.13 -2.73 -31.91
CA VAL A 309 -12.08 -1.83 -30.75
C VAL A 309 -10.99 -0.77 -30.93
N ALA A 310 -9.75 -1.13 -31.27
CA ALA A 310 -8.67 -0.16 -31.51
C ALA A 310 -9.05 0.88 -32.57
N LYS A 311 -9.71 0.45 -33.66
CA LYS A 311 -10.22 1.34 -34.71
C LYS A 311 -11.29 2.29 -34.20
N GLN A 312 -12.24 1.82 -33.38
CA GLN A 312 -13.27 2.66 -32.77
C GLN A 312 -12.66 3.79 -31.92
N TRP A 313 -11.59 3.46 -31.18
CA TRP A 313 -10.88 4.39 -30.30
C TRP A 313 -9.73 5.15 -30.98
N ARG A 314 -9.53 4.97 -32.29
CA ARG A 314 -8.52 5.64 -33.14
C ARG A 314 -7.06 5.36 -32.75
N HIS A 315 -6.78 4.16 -32.22
CA HIS A 315 -5.43 3.72 -31.90
C HIS A 315 -4.78 3.05 -33.12
N CYS A 316 -4.40 3.86 -34.12
CA CYS A 316 -3.94 3.37 -35.43
C CYS A 316 -2.75 2.40 -35.34
N SER A 317 -1.78 2.65 -34.46
CA SER A 317 -0.62 1.76 -34.29
C SER A 317 -0.99 0.34 -33.85
N ILE A 318 -2.09 0.18 -33.11
CA ILE A 318 -2.63 -1.13 -32.72
C ILE A 318 -3.39 -1.77 -33.88
N VAL A 319 -4.12 -0.97 -34.66
CA VAL A 319 -4.80 -1.47 -35.87
C VAL A 319 -3.77 -2.02 -36.86
N ASP A 320 -2.73 -1.24 -37.15
CA ASP A 320 -1.66 -1.62 -38.08
C ASP A 320 -0.93 -2.88 -37.60
N PHE A 321 -0.65 -2.99 -36.29
CA PHE A 321 -0.06 -4.20 -35.71
C PHE A 321 -0.97 -5.42 -35.83
N LEU A 322 -2.27 -5.26 -35.60
CA LEU A 322 -3.23 -6.36 -35.63
C LEU A 322 -3.66 -6.77 -37.04
N ASP A 323 -3.32 -6.02 -38.10
CA ASP A 323 -3.60 -6.42 -39.50
C ASP A 323 -2.98 -7.78 -39.87
N GLU A 324 -1.86 -8.15 -39.24
CA GLU A 324 -1.20 -9.44 -39.45
C GLU A 324 -1.83 -10.60 -38.67
N TYR A 325 -2.77 -10.32 -37.75
CA TYR A 325 -3.31 -11.30 -36.80
C TYR A 325 -4.84 -11.46 -36.84
N GLU A 326 -5.57 -10.41 -37.24
CA GLU A 326 -7.04 -10.33 -37.29
C GLU A 326 -7.57 -9.82 -38.63
#